data_AF-A0A8T1T5S1-F1
#
_entry.id   AF-A0A8T1T5S1-F1
#
_cell.length_a   1.000
_cell.length_b   1.000
_cell.length_c   1.000
_cell.angle_alpha   90.00
_cell.angle_beta   90.00
_cell.angle_gamma   90.00
#
_symmetry.space_group_name_H-M   'P 1'
#
loop_
_entity.id
_entity.type
_entity.pdbx_description
1 polymer ?
#
loop_
_entity_poly.entity_id
_entity_poly.type
_entity_poly.pdbx_seq_one_letter_code
_entity_poly.pdbx_strand_id
1 'polypeptide(L)'
;VVGAAWGLPQRRVPERAGGDSFTMSGTRRGPRARDPSQEEPGKKRSKREVRGEFSAALREPALKEKAGAAWGRREPLSHEAIALDPAPFCHGVIPNFIPCPRFLDGLHAELSGLHFHEKGNDLYQFKQSDDLKKRKEPHISALRKVLFEEFREWLSAVTQVELEPTIDLSCAKYEYTDTLLCHDDELEGRRIAFILYLVPPWEKSDGGTLDLYSTDGHFQPQQVVKSLVPSWNSLAFFEVSPVSFHQVSEVLTEGKCRLSVSGWFHGPSVARPPRYIESLLPRSPHIPYDHEILYEWINPVYLDMDSQAQIQEEFEERSELLLKNFLKGEKFQLVCEALQKEDIKWSSQGPPNKRWYEKAEEGSLPDVLRKCLEFFRSEALFLLLSNFTGLKLHFLASSDEDEEGEEGRAADCTGHSSSKTKQGETSQKANGDADHGDRPEDDPQTKEGDPKNSSSVPMCMGELRHWTNGHYTLVHDTQMTEFALDLLFFCGCEDWDAEYGGFTSYIAKGEDEELLTVNPENNCVALVYRDKETLKFVKYVNHRSSERPKQQSRAGFWDFSFVYYE
;
A
#
# COMPACT_ATOMS: atom_id res chain seq x y z
N VAL A 1 -1.72 3.25 8.12
CA VAL A 1 -2.87 2.45 7.74
C VAL A 1 -3.96 3.42 7.35
N VAL A 2 -4.34 3.47 6.07
CA VAL A 2 -5.72 3.79 5.73
C VAL A 2 -6.55 2.73 6.46
N GLY A 3 -6.94 3.05 7.70
CA GLY A 3 -7.88 2.28 8.49
C GLY A 3 -9.17 2.42 7.73
N ALA A 4 -9.35 1.58 6.72
CA ALA A 4 -10.56 1.52 5.94
C ALA A 4 -11.63 1.01 6.90
N ALA A 5 -12.29 1.97 7.52
CA ALA A 5 -13.53 1.83 8.22
C ALA A 5 -14.51 1.19 7.23
N TRP A 6 -14.86 -0.07 7.45
CA TRP A 6 -15.97 -0.68 6.74
C TRP A 6 -17.05 -1.08 7.73
N GLY A 7 -17.87 -0.09 8.06
CA GLY A 7 -19.31 -0.29 8.00
C GLY A 7 -19.85 0.87 7.18
N LEU A 8 -20.45 0.61 6.01
CA LEU A 8 -21.46 1.43 5.31
C LEU A 8 -21.87 0.78 3.95
N PRO A 9 -22.95 1.22 3.28
CA PRO A 9 -24.01 0.34 2.78
C PRO A 9 -23.95 0.02 1.28
N GLN A 10 -24.66 -1.05 0.92
CA GLN A 10 -24.86 -1.58 -0.43
C GLN A 10 -25.19 -0.48 -1.47
N ARG A 11 -24.38 -0.38 -2.53
CA ARG A 11 -24.81 0.23 -3.79
C ARG A 11 -25.61 -0.79 -4.62
N ARG A 12 -26.84 -0.42 -4.97
CA ARG A 12 -27.66 -1.08 -5.99
C ARG A 12 -27.13 -0.73 -7.37
N VAL A 13 -26.90 -1.72 -8.21
CA VAL A 13 -26.73 -1.54 -9.66
C VAL A 13 -28.12 -1.64 -10.32
N PRO A 14 -28.48 -0.77 -11.28
CA PRO A 14 -29.79 -0.80 -11.93
C PRO A 14 -29.88 -1.92 -12.98
N GLU A 15 -31.00 -2.65 -12.96
CA GLU A 15 -31.40 -3.60 -14.00
C GLU A 15 -31.62 -2.87 -15.33
N ARG A 16 -30.97 -3.37 -16.40
CA ARG A 16 -31.34 -3.02 -17.77
C ARG A 16 -32.50 -3.91 -18.22
N ALA A 17 -33.62 -3.25 -18.55
CA ALA A 17 -34.74 -3.83 -19.26
C ALA A 17 -34.37 -4.08 -20.73
N GLY A 18 -34.70 -5.27 -21.22
CA GLY A 18 -34.66 -5.62 -22.64
C GLY A 18 -35.63 -6.78 -22.86
N GLY A 19 -36.83 -6.46 -23.29
CA GLY A 19 -37.81 -7.45 -23.72
C GLY A 19 -37.50 -7.94 -25.11
N ASP A 20 -37.85 -9.19 -25.41
CA ASP A 20 -38.50 -9.50 -26.66
C ASP A 20 -39.32 -10.78 -26.59
N SER A 21 -40.50 -10.66 -27.19
CA SER A 21 -41.58 -11.64 -27.28
C SER A 21 -41.32 -12.68 -28.35
N PHE A 22 -41.69 -13.94 -28.11
CA PHE A 22 -42.18 -14.82 -29.18
C PHE A 22 -43.24 -15.80 -28.65
N THR A 23 -44.34 -15.92 -29.40
CA THR A 23 -45.54 -16.69 -29.06
C THR A 23 -45.70 -17.92 -29.95
N MET A 24 -46.59 -18.82 -29.49
CA MET A 24 -47.28 -19.93 -30.19
C MET A 24 -46.49 -21.22 -30.39
N SER A 25 -46.99 -22.44 -30.20
CA SER A 25 -48.35 -23.02 -30.06
C SER A 25 -48.18 -24.40 -29.36
N GLY A 26 -49.13 -24.97 -28.63
CA GLY A 26 -50.32 -25.60 -29.19
C GLY A 26 -50.91 -26.69 -28.27
N THR A 27 -52.24 -26.71 -28.26
CA THR A 27 -53.17 -27.85 -28.04
C THR A 27 -53.42 -28.47 -26.66
N ARG A 28 -54.71 -28.36 -26.29
CA ARG A 28 -55.49 -28.92 -25.18
C ARG A 28 -55.67 -30.45 -25.25
N ARG A 29 -55.88 -31.09 -24.08
CA ARG A 29 -57.01 -32.02 -23.81
C ARG A 29 -57.21 -32.25 -22.30
N GLY A 30 -58.47 -32.39 -21.91
CA GLY A 30 -59.01 -32.24 -20.54
C GLY A 30 -59.07 -33.49 -19.64
N PRO A 31 -59.96 -33.50 -18.62
CA PRO A 31 -59.62 -33.98 -17.26
C PRO A 31 -60.28 -35.31 -16.86
N ARG A 32 -59.75 -35.96 -15.80
CA ARG A 32 -60.35 -36.97 -14.88
C ARG A 32 -59.18 -37.54 -14.03
N ALA A 33 -59.30 -37.94 -12.77
CA ALA A 33 -60.33 -37.96 -11.74
C ALA A 33 -59.59 -38.10 -10.39
N ARG A 34 -60.23 -37.71 -9.27
CA ARG A 34 -59.77 -37.98 -7.91
C ARG A 34 -59.98 -39.45 -7.56
N ASP A 35 -59.06 -40.03 -6.79
CA ASP A 35 -59.41 -40.89 -5.65
C ASP A 35 -58.27 -40.83 -4.58
N PRO A 36 -58.59 -40.97 -3.28
CA PRO A 36 -57.74 -40.61 -2.15
C PRO A 36 -57.00 -41.83 -1.57
N SER A 37 -56.01 -41.57 -0.71
CA SER A 37 -55.80 -42.23 0.59
C SER A 37 -54.32 -42.36 0.99
N GLN A 38 -54.11 -42.12 2.28
CA GLN A 38 -52.95 -42.45 3.14
C GLN A 38 -51.75 -41.50 3.13
N GLU A 39 -51.95 -40.37 3.82
CA GLU A 39 -50.89 -39.70 4.59
C GLU A 39 -50.50 -40.57 5.80
N GLU A 40 -49.26 -41.08 5.79
CA GLU A 40 -48.54 -41.49 6.99
C GLU A 40 -48.03 -40.22 7.72
N PRO A 41 -48.19 -40.09 9.05
CA PRO A 41 -47.80 -38.88 9.75
C PRO A 41 -46.28 -38.76 9.80
N GLY A 42 -45.76 -37.76 9.11
CA GLY A 42 -44.35 -37.38 9.11
C GLY A 42 -43.82 -37.26 10.53
N LYS A 43 -42.83 -38.10 10.87
CA LYS A 43 -41.94 -37.85 12.00
C LYS A 43 -41.39 -36.43 11.86
N LYS A 44 -41.87 -35.51 12.68
CA LYS A 44 -41.18 -34.24 12.95
C LYS A 44 -39.76 -34.60 13.40
N ARG A 45 -38.80 -34.56 12.47
CA ARG A 45 -37.38 -34.47 12.81
C ARG A 45 -37.25 -33.17 13.60
N SER A 46 -37.20 -33.29 14.91
CA SER A 46 -36.66 -32.26 15.79
C SER A 46 -35.41 -31.72 15.10
N LYS A 47 -35.42 -30.44 14.76
CA LYS A 47 -34.29 -29.74 14.16
C LYS A 47 -33.24 -29.70 15.27
N ARG A 48 -32.42 -30.74 15.37
CA ARG A 48 -31.39 -30.87 16.40
C ARG A 48 -30.49 -29.66 16.25
N GLU A 49 -30.51 -28.77 17.25
CA GLU A 49 -29.72 -27.55 17.23
C GLU A 49 -28.25 -27.93 17.09
N VAL A 50 -27.58 -27.38 16.08
CA VAL A 50 -26.15 -27.57 15.89
C VAL A 50 -25.45 -26.82 17.01
N ARG A 51 -24.81 -27.55 17.93
CA ARG A 51 -24.06 -26.96 19.05
C ARG A 51 -22.57 -27.26 18.87
N GLY A 52 -21.78 -26.21 18.76
CA GLY A 52 -20.33 -26.27 18.91
C GLY A 52 -19.96 -25.94 20.36
N GLU A 53 -18.84 -26.48 20.83
CA GLU A 53 -18.22 -26.14 22.11
C GLU A 53 -16.71 -26.11 21.92
N PHE A 54 -16.02 -25.17 22.56
CA PHE A 54 -14.56 -25.18 22.57
C PHE A 54 -14.01 -26.19 23.59
N SER A 55 -12.73 -26.54 23.46
CA SER A 55 -12.06 -27.60 24.22
C SER A 55 -12.34 -27.55 25.73
N ALA A 56 -12.83 -28.66 26.27
CA ALA A 56 -13.14 -28.80 27.70
C ALA A 56 -11.91 -28.62 28.60
N ALA A 57 -10.72 -28.99 28.10
CA ALA A 57 -9.46 -28.80 28.83
C ALA A 57 -9.22 -27.32 29.19
N LEU A 58 -9.59 -26.39 28.31
CA LEU A 58 -9.46 -24.95 28.60
C LEU A 58 -10.43 -24.47 29.68
N ARG A 59 -11.56 -25.17 29.85
CA ARG A 59 -12.57 -24.86 30.87
C ARG A 59 -12.19 -25.40 32.25
N GLU A 60 -11.15 -26.23 32.35
CA GLU A 60 -10.65 -26.72 33.64
C GLU A 60 -10.12 -25.53 34.48
N PRO A 61 -10.62 -25.32 35.71
CA PRO A 61 -10.25 -24.17 36.53
C PRO A 61 -8.74 -24.03 36.72
N ALA A 62 -8.04 -25.14 36.93
CA ALA A 62 -6.59 -25.16 37.14
C ALA A 62 -5.81 -24.69 35.91
N LEU A 63 -6.22 -25.08 34.69
CA LEU A 63 -5.55 -24.62 33.47
C LEU A 63 -5.89 -23.17 33.18
N LYS A 64 -7.15 -22.76 33.38
CA LYS A 64 -7.57 -21.36 33.22
C LYS A 64 -6.80 -20.41 34.14
N GLU A 65 -6.64 -20.79 35.42
CA GLU A 65 -5.85 -20.01 36.38
C GLU A 65 -4.38 -19.93 35.99
N LYS A 66 -3.77 -21.05 35.58
CA LYS A 66 -2.39 -21.08 35.08
C LYS A 66 -2.21 -20.19 33.84
N ALA A 67 -3.13 -20.24 32.89
CA ALA A 67 -3.12 -19.42 31.70
C ALA A 67 -3.23 -17.92 32.05
N GLY A 68 -4.15 -17.55 32.94
CA GLY A 68 -4.28 -16.17 33.40
C GLY A 68 -3.05 -15.67 34.15
N ALA A 69 -2.46 -16.50 35.00
CA ALA A 69 -1.22 -16.16 35.71
C ALA A 69 -0.03 -15.99 34.75
N ALA A 70 0.12 -16.88 33.76
CA ALA A 70 1.15 -16.80 32.75
C ALA A 70 0.99 -15.55 31.87
N TRP A 71 -0.23 -15.26 31.41
CA TRP A 71 -0.53 -14.06 30.64
C TRP A 71 -0.22 -12.78 31.42
N GLY A 72 -0.72 -12.68 32.66
CA GLY A 72 -0.53 -11.51 33.51
C GLY A 72 0.94 -11.27 33.90
N ARG A 73 1.72 -12.33 34.10
CA ARG A 73 3.16 -12.22 34.41
C ARG A 73 4.06 -12.15 33.18
N ARG A 74 3.51 -12.25 31.96
CA ARG A 74 4.27 -12.36 30.71
C ARG A 74 5.26 -13.52 30.75
N GLU A 75 4.81 -14.68 31.21
CA GLU A 75 5.58 -15.91 31.27
C GLU A 75 5.09 -16.89 30.20
N PRO A 76 5.99 -17.70 29.59
CA PRO A 76 5.56 -18.73 28.65
C PRO A 76 4.79 -19.82 29.39
N LEU A 77 3.76 -20.37 28.73
CA LEU A 77 3.03 -21.56 29.17
C LEU A 77 3.06 -22.58 28.05
N SER A 78 3.51 -23.80 28.35
CA SER A 78 3.41 -24.94 27.44
C SER A 78 2.49 -25.99 28.05
N HIS A 79 1.38 -26.25 27.36
CA HIS A 79 0.40 -27.27 27.72
C HIS A 79 -0.16 -27.89 26.43
N GLU A 80 -0.58 -29.15 26.46
CA GLU A 80 -1.10 -29.85 25.27
C GLU A 80 -2.29 -29.11 24.64
N ALA A 81 -3.16 -28.52 25.47
CA ALA A 81 -4.34 -27.78 25.02
C ALA A 81 -4.07 -26.29 24.69
N ILE A 82 -2.95 -25.71 25.12
CA ILE A 82 -2.63 -24.29 24.88
C ILE A 82 -1.14 -24.02 25.07
N ALA A 83 -0.56 -23.27 24.15
CA ALA A 83 0.74 -22.63 24.31
C ALA A 83 0.55 -21.10 24.39
N LEU A 84 1.17 -20.46 25.38
CA LEU A 84 1.29 -19.00 25.47
C LEU A 84 2.77 -18.63 25.42
N ASP A 85 3.09 -17.57 24.70
CA ASP A 85 4.44 -17.03 24.64
C ASP A 85 4.40 -15.50 24.69
N PRO A 86 5.15 -14.86 25.61
CA PRO A 86 5.18 -13.41 25.73
C PRO A 86 5.99 -12.70 24.64
N ALA A 87 6.78 -13.41 23.83
CA ALA A 87 7.72 -12.83 22.87
C ALA A 87 7.41 -13.22 21.41
N PRO A 88 7.43 -12.29 20.44
CA PRO A 88 7.82 -10.88 20.55
C PRO A 88 6.77 -10.00 21.25
N PHE A 89 5.54 -10.49 21.34
CA PHE A 89 4.44 -9.95 22.14
C PHE A 89 3.55 -11.09 22.60
N CYS A 90 2.66 -10.86 23.58
CA CYS A 90 1.79 -11.88 24.14
C CYS A 90 0.86 -12.48 23.08
N HIS A 91 1.10 -13.75 22.76
CA HIS A 91 0.28 -14.52 21.84
C HIS A 91 0.07 -15.94 22.34
N GLY A 92 -0.99 -16.58 21.86
CA GLY A 92 -1.37 -17.93 22.23
C GLY A 92 -1.79 -18.76 21.03
N VAL A 93 -1.56 -20.08 21.13
CA VAL A 93 -2.00 -21.08 20.16
C VAL A 93 -2.75 -22.18 20.89
N ILE A 94 -3.97 -22.44 20.45
CA ILE A 94 -4.85 -23.49 20.96
C ILE A 94 -5.04 -24.51 19.85
N PRO A 95 -4.36 -25.67 19.90
CA PRO A 95 -4.66 -26.78 18.99
C PRO A 95 -6.01 -27.41 19.36
N ASN A 96 -6.66 -28.04 18.38
CA ASN A 96 -7.93 -28.75 18.57
C ASN A 96 -9.01 -27.90 19.28
N PHE A 97 -9.16 -26.64 18.86
CA PHE A 97 -10.00 -25.65 19.53
C PHE A 97 -11.44 -26.12 19.71
N ILE A 98 -12.06 -26.70 18.67
CA ILE A 98 -13.40 -27.28 18.72
C ILE A 98 -13.30 -28.81 18.62
N PRO A 99 -13.60 -29.59 19.67
CA PRO A 99 -13.36 -31.03 19.65
C PRO A 99 -14.26 -31.84 18.70
N CYS A 100 -15.44 -31.33 18.33
CA CYS A 100 -16.44 -32.07 17.55
C CYS A 100 -16.11 -32.05 16.04
N PRO A 101 -15.67 -33.17 15.42
CA PRO A 101 -15.26 -33.16 14.01
C PRO A 101 -16.45 -32.89 13.08
N ARG A 102 -17.61 -33.47 13.38
CA ARG A 102 -18.84 -33.25 12.59
C ARG A 102 -19.25 -31.78 12.55
N PHE A 103 -19.00 -31.03 13.62
CA PHE A 103 -19.27 -29.60 13.64
C PHE A 103 -18.33 -28.86 12.69
N LEU A 104 -17.03 -29.18 12.73
CA LEU A 104 -16.02 -28.55 11.88
C LEU A 104 -16.22 -28.89 10.41
N ASP A 105 -16.58 -30.13 10.08
CA ASP A 105 -16.89 -30.53 8.70
C ASP A 105 -18.07 -29.71 8.15
N GLY A 106 -19.13 -29.55 8.96
CA GLY A 106 -20.29 -28.72 8.60
C GLY A 106 -19.96 -27.24 8.51
N LEU A 107 -19.14 -26.72 9.43
CA LEU A 107 -18.66 -25.34 9.40
C LEU A 107 -17.81 -25.08 8.14
N HIS A 108 -16.86 -25.95 7.83
CA HIS A 108 -16.03 -25.86 6.65
C HIS A 108 -16.88 -25.92 5.37
N ALA A 109 -17.88 -26.80 5.30
CA ALA A 109 -18.81 -26.87 4.17
C ALA A 109 -19.61 -25.56 4.00
N GLU A 110 -20.14 -24.99 5.09
CA GLU A 110 -20.86 -23.71 5.06
C GLU A 110 -19.95 -22.56 4.60
N LEU A 111 -18.75 -22.45 5.18
CA LEU A 111 -17.77 -21.40 4.85
C LEU A 111 -17.25 -21.51 3.43
N SER A 112 -16.97 -22.73 2.96
CA SER A 112 -16.47 -22.98 1.60
C SER A 112 -17.49 -22.59 0.54
N GLY A 113 -18.78 -22.73 0.86
CA GLY A 113 -19.90 -22.35 -0.01
C GLY A 113 -20.30 -20.87 0.03
N LEU A 114 -19.60 -20.04 0.82
CA LEU A 114 -19.83 -18.59 0.80
C LEU A 114 -19.33 -17.98 -0.51
N HIS A 115 -19.90 -16.82 -0.86
CA HIS A 115 -19.33 -15.94 -1.87
C HIS A 115 -18.10 -15.24 -1.30
N PHE A 116 -17.03 -15.18 -2.09
CA PHE A 116 -15.80 -14.48 -1.73
C PHE A 116 -15.52 -13.38 -2.75
N HIS A 117 -15.05 -12.26 -2.25
CA HIS A 117 -14.65 -11.10 -3.03
C HIS A 117 -13.13 -11.01 -3.00
N GLU A 118 -12.54 -10.77 -4.17
CA GLU A 118 -11.12 -10.42 -4.23
C GLU A 118 -10.89 -9.10 -3.51
N LYS A 119 -9.84 -9.06 -2.70
CA LYS A 119 -9.39 -7.90 -1.96
C LYS A 119 -7.92 -7.73 -2.23
N GLY A 120 -7.55 -6.58 -2.79
CA GLY A 120 -6.17 -6.24 -3.09
C GLY A 120 -5.92 -4.76 -2.88
N ASN A 121 -4.83 -4.43 -2.20
CA ASN A 121 -4.26 -3.09 -2.11
C ASN A 121 -2.73 -3.21 -1.96
N ASP A 122 -2.05 -2.16 -1.52
CA ASP A 122 -0.62 -2.20 -1.21
C ASP A 122 -0.27 -3.27 -0.15
N LEU A 123 -1.09 -3.39 0.89
CA LEU A 123 -0.85 -4.23 2.06
C LEU A 123 -1.17 -5.72 1.83
N TYR A 124 -2.15 -6.04 1.00
CA TYR A 124 -2.64 -7.41 0.87
C TYR A 124 -3.16 -7.78 -0.51
N GLN A 125 -3.27 -9.09 -0.73
CA GLN A 125 -4.00 -9.71 -1.83
C GLN A 125 -4.54 -11.05 -1.34
N PHE A 126 -5.86 -11.19 -1.25
CA PHE A 126 -6.54 -12.42 -0.87
C PHE A 126 -8.05 -12.33 -1.18
N LYS A 127 -8.80 -13.38 -0.83
CA LYS A 127 -10.26 -13.43 -0.99
C LYS A 127 -10.96 -13.39 0.36
N GLN A 128 -11.95 -12.50 0.54
CA GLN A 128 -12.72 -12.38 1.78
C GLN A 128 -14.22 -12.60 1.55
N SER A 129 -14.89 -13.29 2.47
CA SER A 129 -16.35 -13.39 2.47
C SER A 129 -17.00 -12.07 2.90
N ASP A 130 -18.32 -11.96 2.73
CA ASP A 130 -19.11 -11.00 3.51
C ASP A 130 -18.86 -11.20 5.02
N ASP A 131 -19.10 -10.13 5.80
CA ASP A 131 -19.15 -10.19 7.26
C ASP A 131 -20.10 -11.32 7.75
N LEU A 132 -19.61 -12.14 8.67
CA LEU A 132 -20.36 -13.30 9.17
C LEU A 132 -21.34 -12.94 10.30
N LYS A 133 -21.36 -11.69 10.77
CA LYS A 133 -22.21 -11.23 11.88
C LYS A 133 -23.69 -11.58 11.73
N LYS A 134 -24.24 -11.40 10.51
CA LYS A 134 -25.68 -11.57 10.21
C LYS A 134 -26.01 -12.86 9.47
N ARG A 135 -25.03 -13.73 9.23
CA ARG A 135 -25.20 -15.03 8.56
C ARG A 135 -26.09 -15.96 9.37
N LYS A 136 -26.95 -16.75 8.71
CA LYS A 136 -28.02 -17.57 9.34
C LYS A 136 -27.76 -19.07 9.26
N GLU A 137 -26.72 -19.46 8.56
CA GLU A 137 -26.25 -20.83 8.42
C GLU A 137 -25.94 -21.40 9.83
N PRO A 138 -26.37 -22.63 10.15
CA PRO A 138 -26.41 -23.12 11.53
C PRO A 138 -25.03 -23.30 12.16
N HIS A 139 -24.00 -23.77 11.42
CA HIS A 139 -22.65 -23.93 11.99
C HIS A 139 -21.96 -22.57 12.17
N ILE A 140 -22.10 -21.64 11.23
CA ILE A 140 -21.60 -20.25 11.39
C ILE A 140 -22.27 -19.58 12.59
N SER A 141 -23.60 -19.73 12.74
CA SER A 141 -24.34 -19.15 13.86
C SER A 141 -23.90 -19.73 15.21
N ALA A 142 -23.65 -21.03 15.28
CA ALA A 142 -23.12 -21.68 16.46
C ALA A 142 -21.66 -21.28 16.75
N LEU A 143 -20.82 -21.11 15.73
CA LEU A 143 -19.44 -20.61 15.89
C LEU A 143 -19.43 -19.22 16.53
N ARG A 144 -20.34 -18.31 16.14
CA ARG A 144 -20.45 -16.99 16.76
C ARG A 144 -20.73 -17.07 18.25
N LYS A 145 -21.61 -17.98 18.70
CA LYS A 145 -21.86 -18.22 20.13
C LYS A 145 -20.61 -18.77 20.83
N VAL A 146 -19.93 -19.75 20.22
CA VAL A 146 -18.68 -20.31 20.77
C VAL A 146 -17.63 -19.21 20.97
N LEU A 147 -17.41 -18.34 19.97
CA LEU A 147 -16.39 -17.30 20.03
C LEU A 147 -16.79 -16.11 20.91
N PHE A 148 -17.94 -15.48 20.65
CA PHE A 148 -18.31 -14.18 21.23
C PHE A 148 -19.18 -14.29 22.50
N GLU A 149 -19.60 -15.49 22.91
CA GLU A 149 -20.21 -15.71 24.22
C GLU A 149 -19.23 -16.51 25.10
N GLU A 150 -19.07 -17.80 24.84
CA GLU A 150 -18.37 -18.70 25.75
C GLU A 150 -16.85 -18.46 25.80
N PHE A 151 -16.19 -18.37 24.63
CA PHE A 151 -14.75 -18.17 24.56
C PHE A 151 -14.35 -16.74 24.93
N ARG A 152 -15.16 -15.72 24.60
CA ARG A 152 -14.95 -14.34 25.05
C ARG A 152 -14.89 -14.24 26.58
N GLU A 153 -15.81 -14.88 27.30
CA GLU A 153 -15.79 -14.89 28.77
C GLU A 153 -14.55 -15.59 29.33
N TRP A 154 -14.12 -16.69 28.69
CA TRP A 154 -12.88 -17.36 29.06
C TRP A 154 -11.68 -16.44 28.83
N LEU A 155 -11.62 -15.80 27.66
CA LEU A 155 -10.53 -14.95 27.22
C LEU A 155 -10.42 -13.69 28.08
N SER A 156 -11.53 -13.02 28.38
CA SER A 156 -11.57 -11.89 29.33
C SER A 156 -10.98 -12.23 30.69
N ALA A 157 -11.28 -13.43 31.21
CA ALA A 157 -10.76 -13.88 32.48
C ALA A 157 -9.26 -14.27 32.41
N VAL A 158 -8.76 -14.73 31.26
CA VAL A 158 -7.33 -15.05 31.09
C VAL A 158 -6.51 -13.77 30.88
N THR A 159 -6.99 -12.87 30.03
CA THR A 159 -6.25 -11.65 29.69
C THR A 159 -6.45 -10.51 30.67
N GLN A 160 -7.42 -10.65 31.59
CA GLN A 160 -7.85 -9.59 32.53
C GLN A 160 -8.32 -8.32 31.79
N VAL A 161 -8.93 -8.50 30.61
CA VAL A 161 -9.51 -7.45 29.79
C VAL A 161 -11.02 -7.63 29.73
N GLU A 162 -11.76 -6.57 30.00
CA GLU A 162 -13.21 -6.55 29.76
C GLU A 162 -13.47 -6.50 28.25
N LEU A 163 -13.90 -7.62 27.66
CA LEU A 163 -14.16 -7.73 26.23
C LEU A 163 -15.64 -7.55 25.95
N GLU A 164 -15.93 -6.71 24.97
CA GLU A 164 -17.29 -6.42 24.51
C GLU A 164 -17.90 -7.62 23.75
N PRO A 165 -19.23 -7.77 23.78
CA PRO A 165 -19.94 -8.78 23.00
C PRO A 165 -20.01 -8.45 21.49
N THR A 166 -19.34 -7.39 21.05
CA THR A 166 -19.30 -6.94 19.66
C THR A 166 -18.78 -8.05 18.76
N ILE A 167 -19.62 -8.48 17.82
CA ILE A 167 -19.30 -9.50 16.83
C ILE A 167 -18.57 -8.84 15.66
N ASP A 168 -17.33 -9.26 15.44
CA ASP A 168 -16.44 -8.84 14.36
C ASP A 168 -15.63 -10.06 13.88
N LEU A 169 -16.12 -10.70 12.81
CA LEU A 169 -15.47 -11.87 12.21
C LEU A 169 -15.78 -11.98 10.72
N SER A 170 -14.78 -12.43 9.94
CA SER A 170 -14.89 -12.70 8.52
C SER A 170 -14.24 -14.04 8.17
N CYS A 171 -14.54 -14.57 6.99
CA CYS A 171 -13.83 -15.71 6.43
C CYS A 171 -12.84 -15.23 5.37
N ALA A 172 -11.61 -15.73 5.41
CA ALA A 172 -10.58 -15.41 4.43
C ALA A 172 -10.06 -16.68 3.75
N LYS A 173 -9.76 -16.57 2.46
CA LYS A 173 -9.10 -17.57 1.62
C LYS A 173 -7.82 -16.95 1.07
N TYR A 174 -6.71 -17.63 1.29
CA TYR A 174 -5.44 -17.35 0.63
C TYR A 174 -5.09 -18.55 -0.25
N GLU A 175 -4.92 -18.30 -1.53
CA GLU A 175 -4.48 -19.25 -2.56
C GLU A 175 -3.08 -18.85 -3.05
N TYR A 176 -2.54 -19.57 -4.02
CA TYR A 176 -1.20 -19.27 -4.55
C TYR A 176 -1.02 -17.78 -4.88
N THR A 177 0.10 -17.20 -4.44
CA THR A 177 0.47 -15.76 -4.48
C THR A 177 -0.24 -14.81 -3.51
N ASP A 178 -1.31 -15.25 -2.84
CA ASP A 178 -2.00 -14.40 -1.87
C ASP A 178 -1.12 -14.16 -0.63
N THR A 179 -1.19 -12.94 -0.09
CA THR A 179 -0.38 -12.47 1.04
C THR A 179 -1.08 -11.36 1.82
N LEU A 180 -0.67 -11.13 3.06
CA LEU A 180 -1.03 -9.97 3.86
C LEU A 180 0.22 -9.51 4.61
N LEU A 181 0.80 -8.38 4.21
CA LEU A 181 2.11 -7.92 4.65
C LEU A 181 2.10 -7.35 6.08
N CYS A 182 3.26 -6.91 6.54
CA CYS A 182 3.50 -6.47 7.91
C CYS A 182 2.56 -5.31 8.36
N HIS A 183 1.72 -5.59 9.36
CA HIS A 183 0.80 -4.64 10.00
C HIS A 183 0.61 -5.01 11.49
N ASP A 184 -0.04 -4.17 12.27
CA ASP A 184 -0.19 -4.29 13.73
C ASP A 184 -1.63 -4.48 14.22
N ASP A 185 -2.59 -4.55 13.28
CA ASP A 185 -4.04 -4.60 13.53
C ASP A 185 -4.61 -3.38 14.30
N GLU A 186 -3.89 -2.26 14.28
CA GLU A 186 -4.30 -1.02 14.93
C GLU A 186 -5.61 -0.47 14.37
N LEU A 187 -6.68 -0.62 15.16
CA LEU A 187 -7.94 0.10 15.02
C LEU A 187 -8.52 0.37 16.42
N GLU A 188 -9.31 1.42 16.56
CA GLU A 188 -10.00 1.70 17.83
C GLU A 188 -10.94 0.54 18.22
N GLY A 189 -11.00 0.24 19.53
CA GLY A 189 -11.80 -0.86 20.07
C GLY A 189 -11.17 -2.25 19.96
N ARG A 190 -10.31 -2.53 18.97
CA ARG A 190 -9.68 -3.86 18.82
C ARG A 190 -8.71 -4.15 19.97
N ARG A 191 -8.90 -5.29 20.65
CA ARG A 191 -8.06 -5.70 21.80
C ARG A 191 -7.38 -7.04 21.65
N ILE A 192 -8.07 -8.05 21.11
CA ILE A 192 -7.46 -9.35 20.87
C ILE A 192 -7.83 -9.80 19.48
N ALA A 193 -6.82 -9.95 18.62
CA ALA A 193 -6.99 -10.58 17.31
C ALA A 193 -7.05 -12.10 17.49
N PHE A 194 -7.83 -12.78 16.66
CA PHE A 194 -7.85 -14.24 16.60
C PHE A 194 -7.95 -14.74 15.16
N ILE A 195 -7.39 -15.93 14.93
CA ILE A 195 -7.49 -16.66 13.67
C ILE A 195 -7.75 -18.14 13.98
N LEU A 196 -8.89 -18.66 13.53
CA LEU A 196 -9.23 -20.08 13.52
C LEU A 196 -8.93 -20.66 12.13
N TYR A 197 -7.97 -21.58 12.08
CA TYR A 197 -7.52 -22.21 10.84
C TYR A 197 -8.36 -23.45 10.50
N LEU A 198 -8.83 -23.51 9.26
CA LEU A 198 -9.60 -24.64 8.69
C LEU A 198 -8.91 -25.12 7.40
N VAL A 199 -7.60 -25.31 7.49
CA VAL A 199 -6.73 -25.65 6.36
C VAL A 199 -6.63 -27.18 6.14
N PRO A 200 -6.37 -27.65 4.90
CA PRO A 200 -5.92 -29.03 4.68
C PRO A 200 -4.55 -29.28 5.35
N PRO A 201 -3.96 -30.49 5.25
CA PRO A 201 -2.58 -30.70 5.70
C PRO A 201 -1.63 -29.63 5.13
N TRP A 202 -0.99 -28.90 6.05
CA TRP A 202 -0.21 -27.70 5.76
C TRP A 202 1.17 -27.80 6.39
N GLU A 203 2.18 -27.43 5.63
CA GLU A 203 3.58 -27.45 6.02
C GLU A 203 4.20 -26.06 5.84
N LYS A 204 5.38 -25.85 6.44
CA LYS A 204 6.08 -24.57 6.32
C LYS A 204 6.40 -24.21 4.86
N SER A 205 6.66 -25.21 4.01
CA SER A 205 6.92 -25.01 2.58
C SER A 205 5.71 -24.55 1.77
N ASP A 206 4.49 -24.72 2.29
CA ASP A 206 3.28 -24.20 1.63
C ASP A 206 3.14 -22.68 1.76
N GLY A 207 3.97 -22.04 2.61
CA GLY A 207 3.82 -20.64 2.95
C GLY A 207 2.56 -20.38 3.79
N GLY A 208 1.94 -19.21 3.66
CA GLY A 208 0.75 -18.85 4.44
C GLY A 208 0.95 -18.82 5.96
N THR A 209 2.19 -18.69 6.44
CA THR A 209 2.51 -18.69 7.87
C THR A 209 2.07 -17.39 8.52
N LEU A 210 1.66 -17.45 9.79
CA LEU A 210 1.49 -16.24 10.60
C LEU A 210 2.85 -15.89 11.20
N ASP A 211 3.49 -14.88 10.63
CA ASP A 211 4.81 -14.42 11.04
C ASP A 211 4.68 -13.25 12.02
N LEU A 212 5.46 -13.27 13.12
CA LEU A 212 5.45 -12.26 14.17
C LEU A 212 6.81 -11.56 14.21
N TYR A 213 6.79 -10.23 14.19
CA TYR A 213 8.00 -9.40 14.13
C TYR A 213 8.48 -8.99 15.52
N SER A 214 9.80 -8.89 15.69
CA SER A 214 10.38 -8.08 16.76
C SER A 214 10.27 -6.59 16.44
N THR A 215 10.39 -5.73 17.46
CA THR A 215 10.40 -4.28 17.30
C THR A 215 11.71 -3.65 17.77
N ASP A 216 12.02 -2.48 17.21
CA ASP A 216 13.17 -1.66 17.60
C ASP A 216 12.83 -0.67 18.73
N GLY A 217 13.81 0.17 19.10
CA GLY A 217 13.63 1.22 20.11
C GLY A 217 12.66 2.35 19.73
N HIS A 218 12.23 2.40 18.47
CA HIS A 218 11.24 3.34 17.92
C HIS A 218 9.87 2.69 17.70
N PHE A 219 9.66 1.48 18.24
CA PHE A 219 8.44 0.70 18.06
C PHE A 219 8.15 0.39 16.58
N GLN A 220 9.17 0.29 15.73
CA GLN A 220 9.04 -0.16 14.35
C GLN A 220 9.40 -1.65 14.23
N PRO A 221 8.76 -2.42 13.33
CA PRO A 221 9.12 -3.82 13.12
C PRO A 221 10.52 -3.94 12.53
N GLN A 222 11.25 -4.99 12.94
CA GLN A 222 12.60 -5.29 12.44
C GLN A 222 12.61 -6.56 11.58
N GLN A 223 12.43 -7.72 12.19
CA GLN A 223 12.54 -9.01 11.53
C GLN A 223 11.53 -10.01 12.11
N VAL A 224 11.17 -11.00 11.30
CA VAL A 224 10.35 -12.13 11.77
C VAL A 224 11.17 -12.96 12.76
N VAL A 225 10.68 -13.08 13.99
CA VAL A 225 11.32 -13.89 15.05
C VAL A 225 10.50 -15.15 15.38
N LYS A 226 9.25 -15.20 14.93
CA LYS A 226 8.38 -16.37 15.09
C LYS A 226 7.51 -16.55 13.85
N SER A 227 7.29 -17.80 13.45
CA SER A 227 6.49 -18.15 12.28
C SER A 227 5.62 -19.35 12.62
N LEU A 228 4.30 -19.14 12.67
CA LEU A 228 3.31 -20.13 13.06
C LEU A 228 2.70 -20.77 11.81
N VAL A 229 2.89 -22.07 11.66
CA VAL A 229 2.30 -22.85 10.56
C VAL A 229 0.82 -23.11 10.88
N PRO A 230 -0.13 -22.72 10.02
CA PRO A 230 -1.54 -22.99 10.25
C PRO A 230 -1.80 -24.49 10.22
N SER A 231 -2.72 -24.97 11.07
CA SER A 231 -3.14 -26.38 11.05
C SER A 231 -4.63 -26.49 11.30
N TRP A 232 -5.26 -27.55 10.80
CA TRP A 232 -6.69 -27.78 10.96
C TRP A 232 -7.12 -27.64 12.43
N ASN A 233 -8.16 -26.84 12.68
CA ASN A 233 -8.75 -26.63 14.00
C ASN A 233 -7.78 -26.08 15.06
N SER A 234 -6.78 -25.31 14.63
CA SER A 234 -5.96 -24.51 15.54
C SER A 234 -6.45 -23.07 15.58
N LEU A 235 -6.46 -22.47 16.77
CA LEU A 235 -6.79 -21.06 16.98
C LEU A 235 -5.55 -20.33 17.50
N ALA A 236 -5.07 -19.34 16.74
CA ALA A 236 -4.08 -18.38 17.21
C ALA A 236 -4.78 -17.11 17.71
N PHE A 237 -4.25 -16.47 18.75
CA PHE A 237 -4.73 -15.18 19.24
C PHE A 237 -3.60 -14.36 19.86
N PHE A 238 -3.72 -13.03 19.84
CA PHE A 238 -2.72 -12.14 20.43
C PHE A 238 -3.31 -10.77 20.79
N GLU A 239 -2.68 -10.09 21.74
CA GLU A 239 -3.09 -8.72 22.11
C GLU A 239 -2.73 -7.73 20.99
N VAL A 240 -3.71 -6.91 20.61
CA VAL A 240 -3.50 -5.78 19.68
C VAL A 240 -2.83 -4.66 20.46
N SER A 241 -1.63 -4.27 20.01
CA SER A 241 -0.79 -3.27 20.66
C SER A 241 0.06 -2.53 19.62
N PRO A 242 0.71 -1.40 19.98
CA PRO A 242 1.63 -0.70 19.08
C PRO A 242 2.88 -1.51 18.65
N VAL A 243 3.04 -2.74 19.12
CA VAL A 243 4.17 -3.62 18.80
C VAL A 243 3.74 -5.00 18.28
N SER A 244 2.43 -5.25 18.08
CA SER A 244 1.92 -6.55 17.61
C SER A 244 2.05 -6.73 16.10
N PHE A 245 3.22 -6.37 15.55
CA PHE A 245 3.48 -6.47 14.12
C PHE A 245 3.53 -7.92 13.66
N HIS A 246 2.75 -8.22 12.63
CA HIS A 246 2.63 -9.56 12.06
C HIS A 246 2.26 -9.50 10.57
N GLN A 247 2.41 -10.63 9.90
CA GLN A 247 1.97 -10.81 8.51
C GLN A 247 1.44 -12.24 8.28
N VAL A 248 0.70 -12.42 7.19
CA VAL A 248 0.49 -13.74 6.58
C VAL A 248 1.46 -13.85 5.42
N SER A 249 2.47 -14.72 5.55
CA SER A 249 3.44 -14.95 4.47
C SER A 249 2.71 -15.39 3.20
N GLU A 250 3.33 -15.13 2.06
CA GLU A 250 2.82 -15.60 0.76
C GLU A 250 2.50 -17.10 0.78
N VAL A 251 1.38 -17.50 0.18
CA VAL A 251 1.06 -18.91 -0.06
C VAL A 251 1.76 -19.38 -1.34
N LEU A 252 2.57 -20.44 -1.21
CA LEU A 252 3.52 -20.88 -2.25
C LEU A 252 3.07 -22.15 -2.98
N THR A 253 2.06 -22.87 -2.47
CA THR A 253 1.59 -24.12 -3.08
C THR A 253 0.33 -23.90 -3.92
N GLU A 254 0.45 -24.13 -5.24
CA GLU A 254 -0.70 -24.17 -6.14
C GLU A 254 -1.72 -25.25 -5.75
N GLY A 255 -3.01 -24.93 -5.90
CA GLY A 255 -4.12 -25.86 -5.64
C GLY A 255 -4.45 -26.09 -4.16
N LYS A 256 -3.65 -25.58 -3.21
CA LYS A 256 -4.03 -25.53 -1.80
C LYS A 256 -4.72 -24.21 -1.46
N CYS A 257 -5.68 -24.26 -0.53
CA CYS A 257 -6.41 -23.09 -0.06
C CYS A 257 -6.28 -22.99 1.47
N ARG A 258 -5.69 -21.88 1.93
CA ARG A 258 -5.60 -21.53 3.35
C ARG A 258 -6.90 -20.83 3.76
N LEU A 259 -7.86 -21.61 4.25
CA LEU A 259 -9.12 -21.12 4.78
C LEU A 259 -9.01 -20.79 6.27
N SER A 260 -9.47 -19.62 6.67
CA SER A 260 -9.53 -19.22 8.09
C SER A 260 -10.73 -18.35 8.40
N VAL A 261 -11.22 -18.44 9.64
CA VAL A 261 -12.10 -17.44 10.24
C VAL A 261 -11.27 -16.56 11.15
N SER A 262 -11.23 -15.27 10.88
CA SER A 262 -10.47 -14.29 11.66
C SER A 262 -11.32 -13.11 12.08
N GLY A 263 -10.89 -12.42 13.13
CA GLY A 263 -11.60 -11.27 13.66
C GLY A 263 -10.97 -10.74 14.93
N TRP A 264 -11.71 -9.87 15.61
CA TRP A 264 -11.24 -9.21 16.83
C TRP A 264 -12.29 -9.28 17.95
N PHE A 265 -11.80 -9.50 19.17
CA PHE A 265 -12.55 -9.16 20.37
C PHE A 265 -12.30 -7.69 20.70
N HIS A 266 -13.39 -6.94 20.83
CA HIS A 266 -13.35 -5.51 21.13
C HIS A 266 -13.29 -5.27 22.64
N GLY A 267 -12.79 -4.11 23.06
CA GLY A 267 -12.69 -3.71 24.47
C GLY A 267 -12.09 -2.30 24.61
N PRO A 268 -11.72 -1.89 25.85
CA PRO A 268 -11.23 -0.54 26.13
C PRO A 268 -9.99 -0.18 25.30
N SER A 269 -10.00 0.97 24.64
CA SER A 269 -8.89 1.45 23.78
C SER A 269 -7.55 1.48 24.53
N VAL A 270 -6.48 1.08 23.81
CA VAL A 270 -5.11 1.11 24.33
C VAL A 270 -4.47 2.47 24.01
N ALA A 271 -3.79 3.07 24.98
CA ALA A 271 -3.02 4.30 24.76
C ALA A 271 -1.85 4.04 23.80
N ARG A 272 -1.67 4.91 22.82
CA ARG A 272 -0.66 4.74 21.76
C ARG A 272 0.43 5.80 21.86
N PRO A 273 1.70 5.42 21.66
CA PRO A 273 2.78 6.39 21.60
C PRO A 273 2.63 7.30 20.37
N PRO A 274 3.25 8.49 20.38
CA PRO A 274 3.38 9.30 19.18
C PRO A 274 4.02 8.50 18.05
N ARG A 275 3.54 8.69 16.82
CA ARG A 275 4.06 7.99 15.65
C ARG A 275 5.51 8.40 15.40
N TYR A 276 6.35 7.42 15.07
CA TYR A 276 7.73 7.66 14.68
C TYR A 276 7.79 8.26 13.27
N ILE A 277 8.40 9.45 13.15
CA ILE A 277 8.65 10.13 11.89
C ILE A 277 10.08 9.80 11.45
N GLU A 278 10.23 9.20 10.27
CA GLU A 278 11.54 8.92 9.69
C GLU A 278 12.25 10.22 9.29
N SER A 279 13.57 10.22 9.40
CA SER A 279 14.39 11.30 8.85
C SER A 279 14.21 11.35 7.34
N LEU A 280 13.97 12.55 6.80
CA LEU A 280 13.86 12.75 5.36
C LEU A 280 15.17 12.36 4.67
N LEU A 281 15.05 11.74 3.50
CA LEU A 281 16.21 11.43 2.68
C LEU A 281 16.87 12.74 2.21
N PRO A 282 18.20 12.84 2.21
CA PRO A 282 18.89 14.02 1.73
C PRO A 282 18.52 14.32 0.28
N ARG A 283 18.19 15.59 0.00
CA ARG A 283 18.00 16.12 -1.34
C ARG A 283 19.26 16.86 -1.77
N SER A 284 19.56 16.86 -3.06
CA SER A 284 20.68 17.60 -3.65
C SER A 284 20.21 18.42 -4.86
N PRO A 285 20.79 19.60 -5.11
CA PRO A 285 20.57 20.31 -6.36
C PRO A 285 21.17 19.53 -7.53
N HIS A 286 20.95 20.02 -8.75
CA HIS A 286 21.59 19.45 -9.92
C HIS A 286 23.12 19.52 -9.85
N ILE A 287 23.78 18.58 -10.53
CA ILE A 287 25.23 18.57 -10.72
C ILE A 287 25.52 19.39 -11.99
N PRO A 288 26.34 20.45 -11.91
CA PRO A 288 26.75 21.20 -13.09
C PRO A 288 27.44 20.28 -14.09
N TYR A 289 26.88 20.17 -15.28
CA TYR A 289 27.39 19.30 -16.33
C TYR A 289 27.07 19.90 -17.69
N ASP A 290 27.98 19.73 -18.64
CA ASP A 290 27.77 20.21 -20.00
C ASP A 290 26.59 19.50 -20.68
N HIS A 291 25.81 20.23 -21.48
CA HIS A 291 24.66 19.71 -22.24
C HIS A 291 25.01 18.54 -23.16
N GLU A 292 26.30 18.37 -23.50
CA GLU A 292 26.84 17.21 -24.23
C GLU A 292 26.43 15.84 -23.63
N ILE A 293 26.21 15.77 -22.31
CA ILE A 293 25.78 14.53 -21.65
C ILE A 293 24.42 14.02 -22.16
N LEU A 294 23.51 14.92 -22.56
CA LEU A 294 22.23 14.52 -23.13
C LEU A 294 22.44 13.75 -24.43
N TYR A 295 23.32 14.23 -25.30
CA TYR A 295 23.63 13.57 -26.57
C TYR A 295 24.41 12.26 -26.37
N GLU A 296 25.05 12.05 -25.23
CA GLU A 296 25.68 10.76 -24.92
C GLU A 296 24.64 9.69 -24.54
N TRP A 297 23.60 10.06 -23.80
CA TRP A 297 22.69 9.11 -23.14
C TRP A 297 21.33 8.99 -23.81
N ILE A 298 20.72 10.11 -24.21
CA ILE A 298 19.32 10.18 -24.63
C ILE A 298 19.14 9.81 -26.10
N ASN A 299 18.04 9.11 -26.38
CA ASN A 299 17.57 8.88 -27.74
C ASN A 299 17.25 10.23 -28.43
N PRO A 300 17.86 10.53 -29.60
CA PRO A 300 17.76 11.85 -30.24
C PRO A 300 16.33 12.37 -30.48
N VAL A 301 15.33 11.48 -30.60
CA VAL A 301 13.92 11.88 -30.73
C VAL A 301 13.47 12.76 -29.57
N TYR A 302 13.98 12.52 -28.36
CA TYR A 302 13.62 13.28 -27.16
C TYR A 302 14.42 14.59 -27.00
N LEU A 303 15.40 14.84 -27.87
CA LEU A 303 16.17 16.09 -27.90
C LEU A 303 15.65 17.07 -28.97
N ASP A 304 14.70 16.63 -29.79
CA ASP A 304 14.03 17.45 -30.77
C ASP A 304 12.99 18.35 -30.10
N MET A 305 12.98 19.65 -30.45
CA MET A 305 12.13 20.64 -29.78
C MET A 305 10.65 20.47 -30.10
N ASP A 306 10.30 20.06 -31.33
CA ASP A 306 8.91 19.80 -31.71
C ASP A 306 8.37 18.59 -30.94
N SER A 307 9.20 17.57 -30.76
CA SER A 307 8.89 16.41 -29.93
C SER A 307 8.75 16.78 -28.46
N GLN A 308 9.61 17.64 -27.91
CA GLN A 308 9.49 18.15 -26.54
C GLN A 308 8.18 18.90 -26.31
N ALA A 309 7.77 19.76 -27.23
CA ALA A 309 6.51 20.51 -27.12
C ALA A 309 5.28 19.57 -27.10
N GLN A 310 5.26 18.53 -27.94
CA GLN A 310 4.19 17.53 -27.93
C GLN A 310 4.16 16.72 -26.63
N ILE A 311 5.34 16.36 -26.11
CA ILE A 311 5.48 15.66 -24.83
C ILE A 311 4.94 16.52 -23.69
N GLN A 312 5.28 17.81 -23.67
CA GLN A 312 4.78 18.75 -22.68
C GLN A 312 3.25 18.88 -22.72
N GLU A 313 2.67 19.03 -23.91
CA GLU A 313 1.21 19.12 -24.07
C GLU A 313 0.50 17.86 -23.51
N GLU A 314 1.02 16.66 -23.80
CA GLU A 314 0.46 15.42 -23.25
C GLU A 314 0.63 15.34 -21.73
N PHE A 315 1.79 15.79 -21.20
CA PHE A 315 2.03 15.80 -19.76
C PHE A 315 1.11 16.78 -19.02
N GLU A 316 0.86 17.96 -19.57
CA GLU A 316 -0.03 18.95 -18.96
C GLU A 316 -1.48 18.45 -18.89
N GLU A 317 -1.93 17.68 -19.89
CA GLU A 317 -3.26 17.08 -19.88
C GLU A 317 -3.40 15.95 -18.85
N ARG A 318 -2.37 15.11 -18.70
CA ARG A 318 -2.49 13.83 -17.96
C ARG A 318 -1.73 13.79 -16.63
N SER A 319 -0.78 14.70 -16.43
CA SER A 319 0.21 14.71 -15.34
C SER A 319 1.06 13.43 -15.25
N GLU A 320 1.11 12.65 -16.33
CA GLU A 320 1.89 11.42 -16.45
C GLU A 320 2.30 11.15 -17.89
N LEU A 321 3.45 10.48 -18.07
CA LEU A 321 4.01 10.10 -19.36
C LEU A 321 4.79 8.78 -19.26
N LEU A 322 4.85 8.05 -20.37
CA LEU A 322 5.74 6.91 -20.57
C LEU A 322 6.52 7.05 -21.88
N LEU A 323 7.82 7.34 -21.79
CA LEU A 323 8.69 7.50 -22.95
C LEU A 323 9.50 6.22 -23.18
N LYS A 324 9.29 5.57 -24.32
CA LYS A 324 9.92 4.29 -24.68
C LYS A 324 11.27 4.47 -25.37
N ASN A 325 12.19 3.53 -25.15
CA ASN A 325 13.55 3.61 -25.69
C ASN A 325 14.24 4.94 -25.33
N PHE A 326 14.13 5.33 -24.05
CA PHE A 326 14.57 6.63 -23.56
C PHE A 326 16.09 6.82 -23.68
N LEU A 327 16.86 5.83 -23.24
CA LEU A 327 18.30 5.80 -23.48
C LEU A 327 18.60 5.23 -24.86
N LYS A 328 19.71 5.67 -25.44
CA LYS A 328 20.30 5.02 -26.62
C LYS A 328 20.52 3.54 -26.33
N GLY A 329 20.15 2.68 -27.29
CA GLY A 329 20.20 1.22 -27.12
C GLY A 329 21.57 0.70 -26.66
N GLU A 330 22.66 1.26 -27.18
CA GLU A 330 24.03 0.93 -26.78
C GLU A 330 24.35 1.28 -25.31
N LYS A 331 23.82 2.40 -24.79
CA LYS A 331 23.99 2.79 -23.39
C LYS A 331 23.14 1.93 -22.47
N PHE A 332 21.89 1.68 -22.85
CA PHE A 332 21.00 0.80 -22.11
C PHE A 332 21.59 -0.61 -21.96
N GLN A 333 22.12 -1.17 -23.05
CA GLN A 333 22.78 -2.47 -23.01
C GLN A 333 23.96 -2.49 -22.02
N LEU A 334 24.83 -1.46 -22.03
CA LEU A 334 25.95 -1.37 -21.08
C LEU A 334 25.47 -1.28 -19.64
N VAL A 335 24.38 -0.55 -19.36
CA VAL A 335 23.75 -0.47 -18.04
C VAL A 335 23.24 -1.85 -17.59
N CYS A 336 22.45 -2.53 -18.42
CA CYS A 336 21.93 -3.86 -18.12
C CYS A 336 23.05 -4.89 -17.89
N GLU A 337 24.09 -4.86 -18.71
CA GLU A 337 25.24 -5.75 -18.55
C GLU A 337 25.96 -5.52 -17.22
N ALA A 338 26.16 -4.27 -16.80
CA ALA A 338 26.79 -3.96 -15.52
C ALA A 338 25.94 -4.39 -14.31
N LEU A 339 24.62 -4.25 -14.38
CA LEU A 339 23.69 -4.71 -13.33
C LEU A 339 23.76 -6.24 -13.10
N GLN A 340 24.01 -7.00 -14.17
CA GLN A 340 24.07 -8.46 -14.13
C GLN A 340 25.44 -9.05 -13.77
N LYS A 341 26.53 -8.34 -14.05
CA LYS A 341 27.90 -8.89 -14.04
C LYS A 341 28.75 -8.52 -12.82
N GLU A 342 28.43 -7.43 -12.13
CA GLU A 342 29.37 -6.78 -11.20
C GLU A 342 29.01 -6.96 -9.70
N ASP A 343 30.05 -6.84 -8.86
CA ASP A 343 30.02 -6.87 -7.39
C ASP A 343 29.37 -5.60 -6.78
N ILE A 344 28.17 -5.25 -7.24
CA ILE A 344 27.36 -4.19 -6.65
C ILE A 344 26.98 -4.62 -5.23
N LYS A 345 27.27 -3.77 -4.25
CA LYS A 345 26.81 -3.98 -2.87
C LYS A 345 25.38 -3.49 -2.76
N TRP A 346 24.49 -4.39 -2.37
CA TRP A 346 23.07 -4.12 -2.14
C TRP A 346 22.78 -4.12 -0.64
N SER A 347 21.91 -3.22 -0.22
CA SER A 347 21.45 -3.10 1.16
C SER A 347 19.93 -3.15 1.21
N SER A 348 19.38 -4.03 2.04
CA SER A 348 17.93 -4.14 2.22
C SER A 348 17.39 -2.90 2.96
N GLN A 349 16.33 -2.32 2.41
CA GLN A 349 15.65 -1.15 2.97
C GLN A 349 14.42 -1.59 3.76
N GLY A 350 14.26 -1.03 4.96
CA GLY A 350 13.13 -1.26 5.85
C GLY A 350 12.53 0.06 6.36
N PRO A 351 11.68 0.03 7.42
CA PRO A 351 11.18 -1.16 8.12
C PRO A 351 10.07 -1.90 7.33
N PRO A 352 9.77 -3.19 7.64
CA PRO A 352 8.83 -4.01 6.88
C PRO A 352 7.39 -3.51 6.81
N ASN A 353 6.93 -2.66 7.74
CA ASN A 353 5.61 -2.02 7.66
C ASN A 353 5.57 -0.82 6.69
N LYS A 354 6.67 -0.53 5.98
CA LYS A 354 6.78 0.58 5.03
C LYS A 354 7.39 0.16 3.70
N ARG A 355 8.46 -0.64 3.75
CA ARG A 355 9.21 -1.06 2.56
C ARG A 355 10.05 -2.29 2.82
N TRP A 356 10.28 -3.05 1.76
CA TRP A 356 11.27 -4.11 1.71
C TRP A 356 11.78 -4.25 0.27
N TYR A 357 12.98 -3.74 0.00
CA TYR A 357 13.64 -3.86 -1.31
C TYR A 357 15.14 -3.67 -1.15
N GLU A 358 15.91 -3.90 -2.21
CA GLU A 358 17.35 -3.70 -2.22
C GLU A 358 17.73 -2.37 -2.87
N LYS A 359 18.61 -1.62 -2.21
CA LYS A 359 19.21 -0.38 -2.70
C LYS A 359 20.71 -0.56 -2.89
N ALA A 360 21.23 -0.10 -4.02
CA ALA A 360 22.66 -0.14 -4.28
C ALA A 360 23.43 0.89 -3.42
N GLU A 361 24.59 0.50 -2.89
CA GLU A 361 25.55 1.42 -2.30
C GLU A 361 26.31 2.15 -3.40
N GLU A 362 26.13 3.47 -3.53
CA GLU A 362 26.70 4.27 -4.64
C GLU A 362 28.22 4.13 -4.77
N GLY A 363 28.94 4.02 -3.65
CA GLY A 363 30.41 3.84 -3.64
C GLY A 363 30.90 2.50 -4.21
N SER A 364 29.99 1.53 -4.41
CA SER A 364 30.30 0.23 -5.01
C SER A 364 29.97 0.15 -6.51
N LEU A 365 29.38 1.21 -7.08
CA LEU A 365 28.84 1.15 -8.43
C LEU A 365 29.95 1.14 -9.50
N PRO A 366 29.86 0.23 -10.49
CA PRO A 366 30.63 0.31 -11.73
C PRO A 366 30.48 1.67 -12.40
N ASP A 367 31.52 2.07 -13.15
CA ASP A 367 31.60 3.40 -13.77
C ASP A 367 30.38 3.75 -14.63
N VAL A 368 29.85 2.80 -15.40
CA VAL A 368 28.66 3.05 -16.24
C VAL A 368 27.40 3.35 -15.41
N LEU A 369 27.21 2.67 -14.29
CA LEU A 369 26.05 2.88 -13.42
C LEU A 369 26.18 4.17 -12.63
N ARG A 370 27.40 4.49 -12.17
CA ARG A 370 27.70 5.77 -11.53
C ARG A 370 27.44 6.95 -12.47
N LYS A 371 27.91 6.86 -13.73
CA LYS A 371 27.63 7.87 -14.75
C LYS A 371 26.14 7.97 -15.10
N CYS A 372 25.41 6.85 -15.08
CA CYS A 372 23.96 6.87 -15.28
C CYS A 372 23.23 7.60 -14.14
N LEU A 373 23.64 7.39 -12.88
CA LEU A 373 23.14 8.18 -11.75
C LEU A 373 23.50 9.66 -11.86
N GLU A 374 24.74 9.98 -12.26
CA GLU A 374 25.18 11.37 -12.49
C GLU A 374 24.36 12.03 -13.60
N PHE A 375 24.05 11.29 -14.68
CA PHE A 375 23.15 11.75 -15.74
C PHE A 375 21.77 12.13 -15.19
N PHE A 376 21.16 11.27 -14.36
CA PHE A 376 19.87 11.58 -13.72
C PHE A 376 19.95 12.75 -12.72
N ARG A 377 21.14 13.12 -12.26
CA ARG A 377 21.37 14.28 -11.37
C ARG A 377 21.86 15.52 -12.12
N SER A 378 22.06 15.44 -13.44
CA SER A 378 22.74 16.49 -14.21
C SER A 378 21.86 17.72 -14.41
N GLU A 379 22.48 18.90 -14.41
CA GLU A 379 21.83 20.18 -14.75
C GLU A 379 21.07 20.11 -16.09
N ALA A 380 21.68 19.46 -17.08
CA ALA A 380 21.10 19.27 -18.39
C ALA A 380 19.80 18.45 -18.36
N LEU A 381 19.71 17.41 -17.51
CA LEU A 381 18.48 16.64 -17.38
C LEU A 381 17.40 17.43 -16.63
N PHE A 382 17.75 18.22 -15.61
CA PHE A 382 16.77 19.08 -14.92
C PHE A 382 16.09 20.03 -15.92
N LEU A 383 16.85 20.65 -16.82
CA LEU A 383 16.31 21.48 -17.89
C LEU A 383 15.47 20.68 -18.90
N LEU A 384 15.91 19.48 -19.29
CA LEU A 384 15.13 18.63 -20.21
C LEU A 384 13.80 18.19 -19.58
N LEU A 385 13.77 17.88 -18.28
CA LEU A 385 12.55 17.54 -17.57
C LEU A 385 11.62 18.75 -17.45
N SER A 386 12.15 19.95 -17.24
CA SER A 386 11.36 21.17 -17.36
C SER A 386 10.66 21.27 -18.71
N ASN A 387 11.38 21.04 -19.81
CA ASN A 387 10.80 21.08 -21.16
C ASN A 387 9.77 19.97 -21.41
N PHE A 388 9.83 18.82 -20.72
CA PHE A 388 8.83 17.76 -20.87
C PHE A 388 7.57 17.98 -20.03
N THR A 389 7.64 18.83 -19.00
CA THR A 389 6.61 18.83 -17.94
C THR A 389 6.02 20.21 -17.65
N GLY A 390 6.62 21.29 -18.15
CA GLY A 390 6.28 22.66 -17.78
C GLY A 390 6.75 23.06 -16.38
N LEU A 391 7.30 22.14 -15.57
CA LEU A 391 7.74 22.41 -14.21
C LEU A 391 9.05 23.21 -14.18
N LYS A 392 9.21 24.11 -13.21
CA LYS A 392 10.39 24.97 -13.04
C LYS A 392 11.52 24.26 -12.29
N LEU A 393 12.01 23.15 -12.85
CA LEU A 393 13.17 22.41 -12.34
C LEU A 393 14.52 23.03 -12.72
N HIS A 394 14.54 24.06 -13.56
CA HIS A 394 15.76 24.76 -13.93
C HIS A 394 15.53 26.26 -14.09
N PHE A 395 16.54 27.08 -13.78
CA PHE A 395 16.42 28.55 -13.86
C PHE A 395 16.34 29.11 -15.28
N LEU A 396 16.66 28.30 -16.30
CA LEU A 396 16.49 28.63 -17.73
C LEU A 396 15.15 28.13 -18.30
N ALA A 397 14.35 27.39 -17.54
CA ALA A 397 13.03 27.00 -17.97
C ALA A 397 12.11 28.22 -18.02
N SER A 398 11.26 28.30 -19.04
CA SER A 398 10.25 29.35 -19.18
C SER A 398 9.32 29.36 -17.97
N SER A 399 8.97 30.53 -17.44
CA SER A 399 7.84 30.66 -16.51
C SER A 399 6.58 30.92 -17.32
N ASP A 400 5.44 30.32 -16.97
CA ASP A 400 4.13 30.75 -17.49
C ASP A 400 3.86 32.25 -17.23
N GLU A 401 4.51 32.83 -16.21
CA GLU A 401 4.46 34.27 -15.91
C GLU A 401 5.23 35.16 -16.91
N ASP A 402 6.15 34.60 -17.71
CA ASP A 402 6.95 35.37 -18.66
C ASP A 402 6.19 35.63 -19.99
N GLU A 403 5.18 34.83 -20.32
CA GLU A 403 4.39 34.99 -21.56
C GLU A 403 3.29 36.07 -21.43
N GLU A 404 2.71 36.29 -20.24
CA GLU A 404 1.74 37.39 -20.04
C GLU A 404 2.40 38.78 -20.02
N GLY A 405 3.73 38.86 -19.92
CA GLY A 405 4.49 40.11 -19.82
C GLY A 405 4.90 40.77 -21.15
N GLU A 406 4.91 40.02 -22.27
CA GLU A 406 5.45 40.51 -23.55
C GLU A 406 4.40 40.95 -24.58
N GLU A 407 3.12 40.58 -24.46
CA GLU A 407 2.07 41.04 -25.40
C GLU A 407 1.65 42.51 -25.21
N GLY A 408 2.15 43.20 -24.17
CA GLY A 408 1.79 44.59 -23.86
C GLY A 408 2.68 45.69 -24.45
N ARG A 409 3.74 45.38 -25.23
CA ARG A 409 4.72 46.38 -25.68
C ARG A 409 5.14 46.26 -27.14
N ALA A 410 4.19 46.20 -28.06
CA ALA A 410 4.49 46.36 -29.49
C ALA A 410 3.39 47.10 -30.26
N ALA A 411 3.00 48.30 -29.82
CA ALA A 411 2.37 49.29 -30.68
C ALA A 411 2.41 50.67 -29.99
N ASP A 412 3.41 51.51 -30.30
CA ASP A 412 3.14 52.83 -30.86
C ASP A 412 4.44 53.58 -31.23
N CYS A 413 4.29 54.52 -32.16
CA CYS A 413 5.20 55.63 -32.50
C CYS A 413 6.25 55.42 -33.60
N THR A 414 5.76 55.37 -34.85
CA THR A 414 6.44 56.07 -35.97
C THR A 414 5.83 57.47 -36.15
N GLY A 415 6.62 58.53 -35.96
CA GLY A 415 6.19 59.90 -36.28
C GLY A 415 7.19 60.98 -35.89
N HIS A 416 8.00 61.44 -36.86
CA HIS A 416 8.91 62.58 -36.77
C HIS A 416 8.22 63.89 -36.32
N SER A 417 8.88 64.70 -35.47
CA SER A 417 9.42 66.03 -35.86
C SER A 417 9.99 66.86 -34.69
N SER A 418 11.24 67.31 -34.88
CA SER A 418 11.84 68.62 -34.58
C SER A 418 11.92 69.22 -33.15
N SER A 419 13.19 69.52 -32.81
CA SER A 419 13.73 70.81 -32.32
C SER A 419 13.98 71.03 -30.81
N LYS A 420 15.29 70.91 -30.48
CA LYS A 420 16.18 71.87 -29.79
C LYS A 420 15.81 72.47 -28.41
N THR A 421 16.76 72.20 -27.49
CA THR A 421 17.38 73.06 -26.44
C THR A 421 16.53 73.57 -25.27
N LYS A 422 16.95 73.28 -24.03
CA LYS A 422 17.86 74.14 -23.22
C LYS A 422 18.25 73.49 -21.87
N GLN A 423 19.43 73.88 -21.42
CA GLN A 423 20.15 73.57 -20.19
C GLN A 423 19.54 74.20 -18.91
N GLY A 424 20.05 73.74 -17.75
CA GLY A 424 20.21 74.54 -16.53
C GLY A 424 19.56 73.88 -15.31
N GLU A 425 20.26 73.09 -14.51
CA GLU A 425 21.15 73.47 -13.38
C GLU A 425 20.45 73.80 -12.05
N THR A 426 20.65 72.88 -11.10
CA THR A 426 21.14 73.06 -9.70
C THR A 426 20.25 73.60 -8.56
N SER A 427 20.57 73.03 -7.38
CA SER A 427 20.57 73.60 -6.01
C SER A 427 19.31 73.36 -5.17
N GLN A 428 19.31 72.47 -4.16
CA GLN A 428 19.90 72.52 -2.81
C GLN A 428 19.04 73.21 -1.73
N LYS A 429 19.02 72.56 -0.54
CA LYS A 429 18.63 73.01 0.83
C LYS A 429 17.14 73.03 1.17
N ALA A 430 16.69 72.85 2.43
CA ALA A 430 17.19 72.28 3.68
C ALA A 430 16.07 72.47 4.74
N ASN A 431 16.03 71.59 5.75
CA ASN A 431 15.57 71.76 7.15
C ASN A 431 14.12 72.15 7.52
N GLY A 432 13.67 71.52 8.63
CA GLY A 432 12.69 72.04 9.59
C GLY A 432 11.76 70.93 10.11
N ASP A 433 12.10 70.19 11.18
CA ASP A 433 11.86 70.43 12.63
C ASP A 433 10.48 69.97 13.16
N ALA A 434 10.50 69.46 14.39
CA ALA A 434 9.55 68.55 15.03
C ALA A 434 8.23 69.16 15.58
N ASP A 435 7.23 68.32 15.84
CA ASP A 435 6.27 68.52 16.95
C ASP A 435 5.60 67.20 17.44
N HIS A 436 5.23 67.20 18.72
CA HIS A 436 4.75 66.08 19.56
C HIS A 436 3.24 66.16 19.85
N GLY A 437 2.61 65.00 20.15
CA GLY A 437 1.27 64.85 20.75
C GLY A 437 0.28 64.16 19.79
N ASP A 438 -0.55 63.18 20.12
CA ASP A 438 -1.13 62.72 21.39
C ASP A 438 -1.65 61.26 21.18
N ARG A 439 -1.89 60.51 22.25
CA ARG A 439 -2.35 59.08 22.32
C ARG A 439 -3.90 58.95 22.16
N PRO A 440 -4.59 57.76 22.17
CA PRO A 440 -4.18 56.32 22.19
C PRO A 440 -5.06 55.36 21.30
N GLU A 441 -4.85 54.04 21.45
CA GLU A 441 -5.73 52.87 21.14
C GLU A 441 -5.87 52.38 19.68
N ASP A 442 -5.25 51.24 19.35
CA ASP A 442 -5.96 49.99 18.95
C ASP A 442 -4.98 48.89 18.44
N ASP A 443 -5.24 47.67 18.94
CA ASP A 443 -5.04 46.32 18.37
C ASP A 443 -3.85 46.03 17.42
N PRO A 444 -2.89 45.13 17.75
CA PRO A 444 -1.90 44.67 16.79
C PRO A 444 -2.47 43.55 15.91
N GLN A 445 -3.20 43.93 14.86
CA GLN A 445 -3.21 43.14 13.63
C GLN A 445 -1.80 43.23 13.02
N THR A 446 -0.97 42.23 13.31
CA THR A 446 0.25 41.96 12.52
C THR A 446 -0.18 41.65 11.09
N LYS A 447 0.04 42.63 10.21
CA LYS A 447 0.03 42.47 8.77
C LYS A 447 0.98 41.33 8.41
N GLU A 448 0.42 40.23 7.92
CA GLU A 448 1.15 39.25 7.13
C GLU A 448 1.79 40.02 5.97
N GLY A 449 3.11 40.10 5.99
CA GLY A 449 3.87 40.56 4.84
C GLY A 449 3.77 39.51 3.76
N ASP A 450 3.39 39.93 2.55
CA ASP A 450 3.49 39.16 1.32
C ASP A 450 4.80 38.35 1.28
N PRO A 451 4.76 37.03 1.04
CA PRO A 451 5.96 36.28 0.72
C PRO A 451 6.39 36.64 -0.70
N LYS A 452 7.13 37.74 -0.85
CA LYS A 452 7.87 38.02 -2.08
C LYS A 452 8.97 36.98 -2.26
N ASN A 453 8.69 36.03 -3.15
CA ASN A 453 9.61 35.51 -4.16
C ASN A 453 11.03 35.14 -3.68
N SER A 454 11.14 34.07 -2.89
CA SER A 454 12.39 33.29 -2.87
C SER A 454 12.31 32.27 -3.99
N SER A 455 13.08 32.45 -5.07
CA SER A 455 13.33 31.40 -6.05
C SER A 455 13.73 30.13 -5.28
N SER A 456 12.86 29.11 -5.27
CA SER A 456 13.22 27.79 -4.77
C SER A 456 14.39 27.28 -5.61
N VAL A 457 15.32 26.56 -4.97
CA VAL A 457 16.40 25.90 -5.70
C VAL A 457 15.89 24.51 -6.02
N PRO A 458 15.76 24.12 -7.29
CA PRO A 458 15.30 22.79 -7.65
C PRO A 458 16.22 21.71 -7.08
N MET A 459 15.62 20.65 -6.56
CA MET A 459 16.35 19.56 -5.91
C MET A 459 15.88 18.21 -6.44
N CYS A 460 16.72 17.19 -6.30
CA CYS A 460 16.33 15.81 -6.51
C CYS A 460 16.82 14.91 -5.38
N MET A 461 16.24 13.72 -5.35
CA MET A 461 16.80 12.55 -4.68
C MET A 461 16.61 11.35 -5.61
N GLY A 462 17.54 10.41 -5.58
CA GLY A 462 17.41 9.23 -6.41
C GLY A 462 18.29 8.08 -5.98
N GLU A 463 17.87 6.89 -6.37
CA GLU A 463 18.51 5.64 -6.01
C GLU A 463 18.37 4.59 -7.11
N LEU A 464 19.31 3.66 -7.13
CA LEU A 464 19.25 2.43 -7.93
C LEU A 464 18.69 1.31 -7.06
N ARG A 465 17.57 0.74 -7.49
CA ARG A 465 16.80 -0.28 -6.75
C ARG A 465 16.85 -1.63 -7.47
N HIS A 466 16.73 -2.71 -6.70
CA HIS A 466 16.59 -4.07 -7.19
C HIS A 466 15.34 -4.73 -6.59
N TRP A 467 14.51 -5.29 -7.46
CA TRP A 467 13.20 -5.86 -7.16
C TRP A 467 13.16 -7.34 -7.47
N THR A 468 12.95 -8.16 -6.44
CA THR A 468 12.84 -9.62 -6.54
C THR A 468 11.62 -10.11 -5.76
N ASN A 469 11.28 -11.40 -5.87
CA ASN A 469 10.22 -12.01 -5.06
C ASN A 469 10.38 -11.64 -3.58
N GLY A 470 9.29 -11.20 -2.96
CA GLY A 470 9.24 -10.73 -1.59
C GLY A 470 9.36 -9.21 -1.42
N HIS A 471 9.79 -8.46 -2.44
CA HIS A 471 9.97 -7.00 -2.33
C HIS A 471 8.66 -6.22 -2.52
N TYR A 472 8.52 -5.08 -1.84
CA TYR A 472 7.34 -4.19 -1.87
C TYR A 472 7.63 -2.80 -1.26
N THR A 473 6.69 -1.86 -1.45
CA THR A 473 6.50 -0.71 -0.54
C THR A 473 5.03 -0.60 -0.13
N LEU A 474 4.77 0.11 0.98
CA LEU A 474 3.44 0.31 1.56
C LEU A 474 3.17 1.80 1.77
N VAL A 475 1.90 2.16 1.71
CA VAL A 475 1.42 3.46 2.12
C VAL A 475 1.35 3.52 3.65
N HIS A 476 1.90 4.58 4.24
CA HIS A 476 1.93 4.73 5.70
C HIS A 476 1.68 6.18 6.14
N ASP A 477 1.12 6.34 7.35
CA ASP A 477 0.53 7.63 7.77
C ASP A 477 1.57 8.71 8.08
N THR A 478 2.84 8.32 8.18
CA THR A 478 3.97 9.24 8.35
C THR A 478 4.64 9.60 7.02
N GLN A 479 4.06 9.18 5.90
CA GLN A 479 4.51 9.55 4.57
C GLN A 479 4.18 11.02 4.35
N MET A 480 5.22 11.83 4.14
CA MET A 480 5.05 13.22 3.77
C MET A 480 4.55 13.28 2.32
N THR A 481 3.48 14.03 2.08
CA THR A 481 3.00 14.35 0.74
C THR A 481 3.39 15.78 0.39
N GLU A 482 3.95 15.94 -0.80
CA GLU A 482 4.43 17.21 -1.33
C GLU A 482 4.37 17.12 -2.86
N PHE A 483 4.32 18.29 -3.52
CA PHE A 483 4.42 18.37 -4.96
C PHE A 483 5.78 17.85 -5.40
N ALA A 484 5.77 16.90 -6.34
CA ALA A 484 6.98 16.25 -6.79
C ALA A 484 6.78 15.57 -8.14
N LEU A 485 7.83 15.56 -8.96
CA LEU A 485 7.90 14.78 -10.19
C LEU A 485 8.66 13.47 -9.92
N ASP A 486 7.97 12.34 -10.02
CA ASP A 486 8.61 11.04 -9.99
C ASP A 486 9.14 10.65 -11.36
N LEU A 487 10.32 10.06 -11.40
CA LEU A 487 10.94 9.46 -12.58
C LEU A 487 11.29 8.01 -12.26
N LEU A 488 10.78 7.07 -13.06
CA LEU A 488 11.07 5.64 -12.95
C LEU A 488 11.65 5.14 -14.27
N PHE A 489 12.89 4.65 -14.25
CA PHE A 489 13.55 4.09 -15.43
C PHE A 489 13.92 2.62 -15.21
N PHE A 490 13.28 1.71 -15.96
CA PHE A 490 13.36 0.26 -15.71
C PHE A 490 14.41 -0.46 -16.56
N CYS A 491 15.07 -1.44 -15.96
CA CYS A 491 16.15 -2.23 -16.53
C CYS A 491 15.98 -3.72 -16.21
N GLY A 492 16.22 -4.60 -17.18
CA GLY A 492 16.21 -6.05 -16.98
C GLY A 492 14.82 -6.67 -16.76
N CYS A 493 13.74 -6.00 -17.14
CA CYS A 493 12.37 -6.47 -16.99
C CYS A 493 11.73 -6.95 -18.32
N GLU A 494 12.54 -7.49 -19.25
CA GLU A 494 12.02 -8.14 -20.48
C GLU A 494 10.94 -9.16 -20.11
N ASP A 495 9.78 -9.12 -20.77
CA ASP A 495 8.62 -10.01 -20.56
C ASP A 495 8.05 -10.02 -19.11
N TRP A 496 8.25 -8.96 -18.33
CA TRP A 496 7.70 -8.90 -16.96
C TRP A 496 6.17 -8.80 -17.00
N ASP A 497 5.50 -9.77 -16.37
CA ASP A 497 4.05 -9.83 -16.34
C ASP A 497 3.51 -9.01 -15.15
N ALA A 498 2.40 -8.29 -15.36
CA ALA A 498 1.74 -7.54 -14.31
C ALA A 498 1.25 -8.45 -13.16
N GLU A 499 0.92 -9.71 -13.46
CA GLU A 499 0.53 -10.71 -12.46
C GLU A 499 1.65 -11.03 -11.45
N TYR A 500 2.91 -10.71 -11.77
CA TYR A 500 4.03 -10.90 -10.84
C TYR A 500 4.09 -9.84 -9.74
N GLY A 501 3.34 -8.75 -9.88
CA GLY A 501 3.51 -7.55 -9.06
C GLY A 501 4.72 -6.73 -9.50
N GLY A 502 5.28 -5.91 -8.61
CA GLY A 502 6.41 -5.03 -8.91
C GLY A 502 6.07 -3.76 -9.71
N PHE A 503 4.82 -3.60 -10.16
CA PHE A 503 4.34 -2.35 -10.72
C PHE A 503 4.20 -1.27 -9.64
N THR A 504 4.36 -0.01 -10.04
CA THR A 504 4.11 1.14 -9.16
C THR A 504 2.68 1.62 -9.37
N SER A 505 1.87 1.63 -8.31
CA SER A 505 0.49 2.14 -8.33
C SER A 505 0.44 3.48 -7.60
N TYR A 506 -0.32 4.43 -8.17
CA TYR A 506 -0.62 5.75 -7.63
C TYR A 506 -2.09 5.80 -7.23
N ILE A 507 -2.37 6.28 -6.03
CA ILE A 507 -3.71 6.29 -5.44
C ILE A 507 -4.04 7.65 -4.83
N ALA A 508 -5.32 8.00 -4.81
CA ALA A 508 -5.81 9.16 -4.09
C ALA A 508 -5.80 8.89 -2.56
N LYS A 509 -5.36 9.89 -1.79
CA LYS A 509 -5.22 9.78 -0.35
C LYS A 509 -6.58 9.67 0.34
N GLY A 510 -6.75 8.59 1.10
CA GLY A 510 -8.00 8.33 1.83
C GLY A 510 -9.11 7.73 0.96
N GLU A 511 -8.81 7.37 -0.28
CA GLU A 511 -9.72 6.73 -1.22
C GLU A 511 -9.17 5.36 -1.64
N ASP A 512 -10.06 4.50 -2.14
CA ASP A 512 -9.69 3.19 -2.73
C ASP A 512 -9.49 3.28 -4.25
N GLU A 513 -9.45 4.49 -4.81
CA GLU A 513 -9.33 4.74 -6.25
C GLU A 513 -7.86 4.70 -6.68
N GLU A 514 -7.55 3.76 -7.57
CA GLU A 514 -6.28 3.71 -8.29
C GLU A 514 -6.31 4.71 -9.44
N LEU A 515 -5.39 5.68 -9.40
CA LEU A 515 -5.28 6.75 -10.40
C LEU A 515 -4.46 6.29 -11.60
N LEU A 516 -3.35 5.59 -11.35
CA LEU A 516 -2.39 5.19 -12.38
C LEU A 516 -1.59 3.96 -11.93
N THR A 517 -1.31 3.07 -12.88
CA THR A 517 -0.38 1.95 -12.69
C THR A 517 0.74 2.02 -13.74
N VAL A 518 1.99 2.04 -13.26
CA VAL A 518 3.21 2.01 -14.07
C VAL A 518 3.82 0.62 -14.00
N ASN A 519 3.79 -0.10 -15.13
CA ASN A 519 4.36 -1.43 -15.26
C ASN A 519 5.84 -1.38 -15.63
N PRO A 520 6.70 -2.29 -15.10
CA PRO A 520 8.10 -2.36 -15.49
C PRO A 520 8.24 -2.70 -16.99
N GLU A 521 8.80 -1.76 -17.77
CA GLU A 521 9.09 -1.97 -19.20
C GLU A 521 10.51 -1.49 -19.53
N ASN A 522 11.27 -2.35 -20.21
CA ASN A 522 12.69 -2.12 -20.46
C ASN A 522 12.95 -0.83 -21.24
N ASN A 523 13.93 -0.05 -20.78
CA ASN A 523 14.35 1.20 -21.43
C ASN A 523 13.20 2.21 -21.59
N CYS A 524 12.18 2.13 -20.75
CA CYS A 524 11.12 3.13 -20.64
C CYS A 524 11.37 4.00 -19.43
N VAL A 525 11.15 5.31 -19.57
CA VAL A 525 11.05 6.23 -18.44
C VAL A 525 9.60 6.62 -18.24
N ALA A 526 9.09 6.41 -17.02
CA ALA A 526 7.80 6.93 -16.60
C ALA A 526 8.03 8.22 -15.82
N LEU A 527 7.29 9.27 -16.17
CA LEU A 527 7.23 10.54 -15.45
C LEU A 527 5.83 10.69 -14.86
N VAL A 528 5.72 10.96 -13.56
CA VAL A 528 4.41 11.13 -12.90
C VAL A 528 4.50 12.30 -11.93
N TYR A 529 3.68 13.33 -12.14
CA TYR A 529 3.56 14.43 -11.21
C TYR A 529 2.58 14.07 -10.09
N ARG A 530 3.01 14.24 -8.84
CA ARG A 530 2.19 14.02 -7.66
C ARG A 530 1.88 15.35 -6.99
N ASP A 531 0.64 15.48 -6.55
CA ASP A 531 0.23 16.52 -5.63
C ASP A 531 0.30 16.07 -4.15
N LYS A 532 -0.27 16.86 -3.24
CA LYS A 532 -0.31 16.57 -1.80
C LYS A 532 -1.33 15.50 -1.40
N GLU A 533 -2.22 15.11 -2.29
CA GLU A 533 -3.24 14.09 -2.05
C GLU A 533 -2.98 12.81 -2.86
N THR A 534 -1.84 12.73 -3.56
CA THR A 534 -1.43 11.54 -4.31
C THR A 534 -0.37 10.75 -3.55
N LEU A 535 -0.64 9.46 -3.36
CA LEU A 535 0.27 8.49 -2.75
C LEU A 535 0.69 7.45 -3.79
N LYS A 536 1.78 6.73 -3.52
CA LYS A 536 2.23 5.64 -4.38
C LYS A 536 2.80 4.48 -3.59
N PHE A 537 2.77 3.30 -4.20
CA PHE A 537 3.45 2.12 -3.68
C PHE A 537 3.91 1.18 -4.82
N VAL A 538 4.89 0.34 -4.54
CA VAL A 538 5.30 -0.77 -5.42
C VAL A 538 4.64 -2.04 -4.92
N LYS A 539 3.80 -2.65 -5.76
CA LYS A 539 3.06 -3.86 -5.40
C LYS A 539 4.02 -5.01 -5.10
N TYR A 540 3.70 -5.82 -4.08
CA TYR A 540 4.45 -7.02 -3.71
C TYR A 540 4.78 -7.92 -4.90
N VAL A 541 6.06 -8.25 -5.05
CA VAL A 541 6.54 -9.17 -6.09
C VAL A 541 6.34 -10.61 -5.62
N ASN A 542 5.37 -11.31 -6.21
CA ASN A 542 4.99 -12.67 -5.80
C ASN A 542 5.82 -13.77 -6.47
N HIS A 543 5.60 -15.02 -6.06
CA HIS A 543 6.41 -16.18 -6.38
C HIS A 543 6.34 -16.57 -7.86
N ARG A 544 5.29 -16.17 -8.59
CA ARG A 544 5.22 -16.37 -10.06
C ARG A 544 6.40 -15.71 -10.77
N SER A 545 6.94 -14.61 -10.23
CA SER A 545 8.16 -13.97 -10.75
C SER A 545 9.40 -14.88 -10.73
N SER A 546 9.41 -15.91 -9.86
CA SER A 546 10.53 -16.87 -9.71
C SER A 546 10.43 -18.04 -10.68
N GLU A 547 9.28 -18.25 -11.31
CA GLU A 547 9.04 -19.30 -12.31
C GLU A 547 9.56 -18.93 -13.70
N ARG A 548 10.02 -17.68 -13.87
CA ARG A 548 10.57 -17.19 -15.13
C ARG A 548 11.76 -18.04 -15.56
N PRO A 549 11.88 -18.39 -16.86
CA PRO A 549 13.09 -19.01 -17.38
C PRO A 549 14.29 -18.15 -17.00
N LYS A 550 15.33 -18.76 -16.42
CA LYS A 550 16.56 -18.06 -16.02
C LYS A 550 17.31 -17.55 -17.27
N GLN A 551 16.84 -16.45 -17.86
CA GLN A 551 17.51 -15.75 -18.95
C GLN A 551 18.61 -14.84 -18.40
N GLN A 552 18.51 -14.43 -17.12
CA GLN A 552 19.45 -13.55 -16.45
C GLN A 552 20.16 -14.26 -15.28
N SER A 553 21.38 -13.81 -14.95
CA SER A 553 22.19 -14.33 -13.84
C SER A 553 21.59 -13.99 -12.46
N ARG A 554 20.92 -12.84 -12.36
CA ARG A 554 20.19 -12.36 -11.18
C ARG A 554 18.68 -12.38 -11.48
N ALA A 555 17.88 -12.83 -10.50
CA ALA A 555 16.43 -12.85 -10.60
C ALA A 555 15.87 -11.44 -10.36
N GLY A 556 14.69 -11.13 -10.92
CA GLY A 556 14.03 -9.84 -10.71
C GLY A 556 14.29 -8.81 -11.81
N PHE A 557 14.19 -7.54 -11.45
CA PHE A 557 14.52 -6.39 -12.31
C PHE A 557 15.09 -5.23 -11.49
N TRP A 558 15.63 -4.23 -12.17
CA TRP A 558 16.16 -3.01 -11.55
C TRP A 558 15.43 -1.77 -12.04
N ASP A 559 15.47 -0.71 -11.24
CA ASP A 559 15.11 0.61 -11.73
C ASP A 559 16.00 1.70 -11.13
N PHE A 560 16.11 2.80 -11.87
CA PHE A 560 16.57 4.07 -11.36
C PHE A 560 15.32 4.86 -10.97
N SER A 561 15.16 5.14 -9.67
CA SER A 561 14.02 5.87 -9.13
C SER A 561 14.47 7.22 -8.63
N PHE A 562 13.95 8.28 -9.23
CA PHE A 562 14.25 9.66 -8.90
C PHE A 562 12.97 10.42 -8.55
N VAL A 563 13.12 11.44 -7.71
CA VAL A 563 12.07 12.39 -7.37
C VAL A 563 12.67 13.79 -7.47
N TYR A 564 12.03 14.67 -8.24
CA TYR A 564 12.42 16.06 -8.45
C TYR A 564 11.43 17.01 -7.80
N TYR A 565 11.94 18.15 -7.35
CA TYR A 565 11.22 19.19 -6.62
C TYR A 565 11.59 20.55 -7.21
N GLU A 566 10.60 21.42 -7.41
CA GLU A 566 10.79 22.81 -7.87
C GLU A 566 11.51 23.73 -6.86
#